data_AF-A0A224XKE3-F1
#
_entry.id   AF-A0A224XKE3-F1
#
_cell.length_a   1.000
_cell.length_b   1.000
_cell.length_c   1.000
_cell.angle_alpha   90.00
_cell.angle_beta   90.00
_cell.angle_gamma   90.00
#
_symmetry.space_group_name_H-M   'P 1'
#
loop_
_entity.id
_entity.type
_entity.pdbx_description
1 polymer ?
#
loop_
_entity_poly.entity_id
_entity_poly.type
_entity_poly.pdbx_seq_one_letter_code
_entity_poly.pdbx_strand_id
1 'polypeptide(L)'
;MVPMYFQNLNLGVMYSVLILVIMCISVESRHTNNWAVLVDTSRFWFNYRHVANVLSIYRSVKRLGIPDSQIILMIADDMACNPRNPRPATVFNNANQNINVYGDDVEVDYRGYEVTVENFVRLLTGRLPSGTPRSKQLLTNEGSNILVYLTGHGGDGFLKFQDSEEVTSQELADAVEQMWQKRRYNEIFFMIDTCQAASMFDKFYSVS
;
A
#
# COMPACT_ATOMS: atom_id res chain seq x y z
N MET A 1 -27.92 0.23 -62.50
CA MET A 1 -28.28 -0.77 -61.47
C MET A 1 -27.29 -0.63 -60.32
N VAL A 2 -27.60 0.23 -59.34
CA VAL A 2 -27.06 0.22 -57.96
C VAL A 2 -28.18 0.82 -57.08
N PRO A 3 -28.74 0.12 -56.08
CA PRO A 3 -29.84 0.66 -55.30
C PRO A 3 -29.34 1.59 -54.20
N MET A 4 -29.96 2.76 -54.15
CA MET A 4 -29.76 3.80 -53.14
C MET A 4 -30.57 3.44 -51.89
N TYR A 5 -29.94 2.77 -50.93
CA TYR A 5 -30.51 2.57 -49.60
C TYR A 5 -29.76 3.44 -48.59
N PHE A 6 -30.27 4.66 -48.34
CA PHE A 6 -30.05 5.33 -47.06
C PHE A 6 -31.36 6.04 -46.69
N GLN A 7 -32.21 5.31 -45.98
CA GLN A 7 -33.37 5.86 -45.30
C GLN A 7 -32.91 6.72 -44.13
N ASN A 8 -33.57 7.87 -43.99
CA ASN A 8 -33.40 8.87 -42.94
C ASN A 8 -33.28 8.23 -41.54
N LEU A 9 -32.10 8.31 -40.91
CA LEU A 9 -32.02 8.17 -39.46
C LEU A 9 -32.77 9.34 -38.83
N ASN A 10 -33.80 9.03 -38.05
CA ASN A 10 -34.62 10.03 -37.36
C ASN A 10 -33.72 10.81 -36.38
N LEU A 11 -33.71 12.14 -36.47
CA LEU A 11 -32.84 13.00 -35.65
C LEU A 11 -33.01 12.74 -34.15
N GLY A 12 -34.22 12.35 -33.72
CA GLY A 12 -34.51 11.94 -32.34
C GLY A 12 -33.81 10.64 -31.92
N VAL A 13 -33.59 9.70 -32.84
CA VAL A 13 -32.84 8.45 -32.61
C VAL A 13 -31.35 8.76 -32.48
N MET A 14 -30.81 9.67 -33.31
CA MET A 14 -29.42 10.10 -33.17
C MET A 14 -29.16 10.83 -31.84
N TYR A 15 -30.08 11.71 -31.42
CA TYR A 15 -29.97 12.40 -30.12
C TYR A 15 -30.09 11.45 -28.93
N SER A 16 -31.00 10.48 -28.98
CA SER A 16 -31.16 9.50 -27.89
C SER A 16 -29.97 8.53 -27.82
N VAL A 17 -29.41 8.11 -28.95
CA VAL A 17 -28.16 7.33 -28.99
C VAL A 17 -26.99 8.17 -28.47
N LEU A 18 -26.88 9.45 -28.83
CA LEU A 18 -25.84 10.34 -28.31
C LEU A 18 -25.97 10.54 -26.79
N ILE A 19 -27.18 10.72 -26.26
CA ILE A 19 -27.44 10.82 -24.82
C ILE A 19 -27.10 9.50 -24.10
N LEU A 20 -27.44 8.34 -24.68
CA LEU A 20 -27.08 7.02 -24.15
C LEU A 20 -25.56 6.79 -24.16
N VAL A 21 -24.88 7.21 -25.22
CA VAL A 21 -23.41 7.16 -25.31
C VAL A 21 -22.78 8.11 -24.30
N ILE A 22 -23.29 9.33 -24.12
CA ILE A 22 -22.83 10.27 -23.10
C ILE A 22 -23.07 9.71 -21.69
N MET A 23 -24.24 9.11 -21.40
CA MET A 23 -24.50 8.46 -20.12
C MET A 23 -23.63 7.21 -19.88
N CYS A 24 -23.28 6.46 -20.93
CA CYS A 24 -22.34 5.34 -20.85
C CYS A 24 -20.89 5.81 -20.61
N ILE A 25 -20.53 7.01 -21.07
CA ILE A 25 -19.20 7.61 -20.82
C ILE A 25 -19.09 8.13 -19.38
N SER A 26 -20.21 8.44 -18.72
CA SER A 26 -20.24 9.00 -17.35
C SER A 26 -20.30 7.97 -16.22
N VAL A 27 -19.93 6.71 -16.46
CA VAL A 27 -19.60 5.81 -15.33
C VAL A 27 -18.20 6.21 -14.82
N GLU A 28 -18.12 7.37 -14.18
CA GLU A 28 -16.97 7.72 -13.36
C GLU A 28 -16.85 6.67 -12.25
N SER A 29 -15.68 6.02 -12.19
CA SER A 29 -15.25 5.29 -11.01
C SER A 29 -15.46 6.19 -9.80
N ARG A 30 -16.38 5.85 -8.89
CA ARG A 30 -16.63 6.63 -7.67
C ARG A 30 -15.45 6.63 -6.67
N HIS A 31 -14.37 5.90 -6.97
CA HIS A 31 -13.15 5.86 -6.15
C HIS A 31 -11.92 6.06 -7.04
N THR A 32 -11.06 7.02 -6.67
CA THR A 32 -10.13 7.64 -7.63
C THR A 32 -8.70 7.82 -7.12
N ASN A 33 -8.28 7.14 -6.05
CA ASN A 33 -6.86 7.06 -5.70
C ASN A 33 -6.47 5.84 -4.84
N ASN A 34 -5.49 5.07 -5.32
CA ASN A 34 -4.92 3.93 -4.61
C ASN A 34 -3.66 4.36 -3.84
N TRP A 35 -3.53 3.87 -2.61
CA TRP A 35 -2.38 4.09 -1.74
C TRP A 35 -1.80 2.77 -1.29
N ALA A 36 -0.50 2.75 -0.99
CA ALA A 36 0.17 1.62 -0.39
C ALA A 36 0.95 2.05 0.85
N VAL A 37 0.83 1.30 1.94
CA VAL A 37 1.67 1.41 3.13
C VAL A 37 2.42 0.10 3.27
N LEU A 38 3.73 0.13 3.07
CA LEU A 38 4.59 -1.05 2.96
C LEU A 38 5.63 -1.00 4.07
N VAL A 39 5.63 -1.99 4.96
CA VAL A 39 6.45 -1.97 6.18
C VAL A 39 7.22 -3.27 6.33
N ASP A 40 8.55 -3.16 6.31
CA ASP A 40 9.44 -4.16 6.91
C ASP A 40 9.73 -3.76 8.36
N THR A 41 9.38 -4.66 9.29
CA THR A 41 9.49 -4.39 10.73
C THR A 41 10.73 -4.99 11.36
N SER A 42 11.57 -5.72 10.62
CA SER A 42 12.67 -6.51 11.18
C SER A 42 14.04 -5.91 10.91
N ARG A 43 14.99 -6.14 11.82
CA ARG A 43 16.38 -5.67 11.67
C ARG A 43 17.37 -6.82 11.50
N PHE A 44 18.61 -6.47 11.18
CA PHE A 44 19.74 -7.38 11.05
C PHE A 44 19.74 -8.25 9.80
N TRP A 45 20.95 -8.65 9.40
CA TRP A 45 21.21 -9.36 8.15
C TRP A 45 20.45 -10.68 7.98
N PHE A 46 20.20 -11.42 9.06
CA PHE A 46 19.47 -12.70 8.98
C PHE A 46 17.98 -12.51 8.62
N ASN A 47 17.47 -11.28 8.70
CA ASN A 47 16.11 -10.91 8.31
C ASN A 47 16.03 -10.26 6.92
N TYR A 48 17.08 -10.38 6.11
CA TYR A 48 17.16 -9.86 4.75
C TYR A 48 15.90 -10.12 3.89
N ARG A 49 15.24 -11.28 4.09
CA ARG A 49 14.03 -11.65 3.37
C ARG A 49 12.88 -10.65 3.54
N HIS A 50 12.73 -10.02 4.71
CA HIS A 50 11.62 -9.08 4.95
C HIS A 50 11.81 -7.80 4.14
N VAL A 51 13.05 -7.27 4.07
CA VAL A 51 13.41 -6.17 3.17
C VAL A 51 13.21 -6.56 1.69
N ALA A 52 13.62 -7.77 1.30
CA ALA A 52 13.41 -8.24 -0.07
C ALA A 52 11.91 -8.38 -0.42
N ASN A 53 11.08 -8.81 0.53
CA ASN A 53 9.64 -8.95 0.37
C ASN A 53 8.97 -7.58 0.18
N VAL A 54 9.21 -6.63 1.10
CA VAL A 54 8.61 -5.29 1.03
C VAL A 54 9.00 -4.56 -0.26
N LEU A 55 10.27 -4.66 -0.67
CA LEU A 55 10.75 -4.07 -1.94
C LEU A 55 10.16 -4.77 -3.18
N SER A 56 9.87 -6.06 -3.09
CA SER A 56 9.17 -6.79 -4.16
C SER A 56 7.73 -6.29 -4.35
N ILE A 57 7.03 -6.03 -3.24
CA ILE A 57 5.68 -5.44 -3.27
C ILE A 57 5.75 -3.99 -3.77
N TYR A 58 6.69 -3.18 -3.29
CA TYR A 58 6.93 -1.80 -3.75
C TYR A 58 7.09 -1.74 -5.27
N ARG A 59 7.97 -2.58 -5.83
CA ARG A 59 8.16 -2.67 -7.29
C ARG A 59 6.87 -3.08 -8.02
N SER A 60 6.07 -3.96 -7.43
CA SER A 60 4.83 -4.45 -8.02
C SER A 60 3.75 -3.37 -8.03
N VAL A 61 3.55 -2.65 -6.92
CA VAL A 61 2.55 -1.56 -6.85
C VAL A 61 2.91 -0.40 -7.79
N LYS A 62 4.21 -0.07 -7.92
CA LYS A 62 4.68 0.92 -8.91
C LYS A 62 4.37 0.47 -10.34
N ARG A 63 4.65 -0.79 -10.68
CA ARG A 63 4.34 -1.37 -11.99
C ARG A 63 2.84 -1.38 -12.31
N LEU A 64 2.00 -1.46 -11.28
CA LEU A 64 0.54 -1.40 -11.40
C LEU A 64 -0.01 0.04 -11.42
N GLY A 65 0.87 1.05 -11.35
CA GLY A 65 0.53 2.45 -11.56
C GLY A 65 0.34 3.29 -10.30
N ILE A 66 0.67 2.78 -9.10
CA ILE A 66 0.70 3.62 -7.89
C ILE A 66 2.00 4.43 -7.89
N PRO A 67 1.95 5.78 -7.93
CA PRO A 67 3.15 6.63 -7.92
C PRO A 67 3.75 6.71 -6.50
N ASP A 68 5.05 7.04 -6.39
CA ASP A 68 5.75 7.13 -5.11
C ASP A 68 5.10 8.08 -4.11
N SER A 69 4.52 9.19 -4.61
CA SER A 69 3.76 10.12 -3.76
C SER A 69 2.54 9.50 -3.05
N GLN A 70 2.18 8.25 -3.38
CA GLN A 70 1.09 7.47 -2.80
C GLN A 70 1.55 6.13 -2.20
N ILE A 71 2.86 5.91 -2.11
CA ILE A 71 3.45 4.76 -1.46
C ILE A 71 4.21 5.26 -0.24
N ILE A 72 3.84 4.79 0.94
CA ILE A 72 4.62 5.00 2.16
C ILE A 72 5.45 3.75 2.41
N LEU A 73 6.78 3.87 2.29
CA LEU A 73 7.71 2.77 2.51
C LEU A 73 8.47 2.95 3.82
N MET A 74 8.36 1.96 4.70
CA MET A 74 9.06 1.89 5.97
C MET A 74 10.00 0.68 5.97
N ILE A 75 11.31 0.91 6.12
CA ILE A 75 12.33 -0.14 6.16
C ILE A 75 13.16 -0.02 7.44
N ALA A 76 13.10 -1.05 8.29
CA ALA A 76 13.74 -1.05 9.60
C ALA A 76 15.26 -1.24 9.54
N ASP A 77 15.82 -1.78 8.46
CA ASP A 77 17.26 -1.90 8.25
C ASP A 77 17.65 -1.94 6.77
N ASP A 78 18.77 -1.31 6.41
CA ASP A 78 19.19 -1.18 5.00
C ASP A 78 20.11 -2.35 4.60
N MET A 79 19.53 -3.34 3.93
CA MET A 79 20.27 -4.50 3.43
C MET A 79 21.16 -4.17 2.23
N ALA A 80 20.84 -3.12 1.45
CA ALA A 80 21.64 -2.71 0.30
C ALA A 80 22.98 -2.11 0.74
N CYS A 81 22.98 -1.41 1.88
CA CYS A 81 24.17 -0.80 2.50
C CYS A 81 24.83 -1.66 3.59
N ASN A 82 24.34 -2.87 3.85
CA ASN A 82 24.87 -3.71 4.93
C ASN A 82 26.29 -4.22 4.60
N PRO A 83 27.27 -4.17 5.53
CA PRO A 83 28.63 -4.68 5.29
C PRO A 83 28.71 -6.18 4.97
N ARG A 84 27.68 -6.95 5.32
CA ARG A 84 27.59 -8.39 5.01
C ARG A 84 27.07 -8.64 3.59
N ASN A 85 26.58 -7.62 2.90
CA ASN A 85 26.08 -7.76 1.55
C ASN A 85 27.25 -7.93 0.57
N PRO A 86 27.39 -9.11 -0.09
CA PRO A 86 28.47 -9.32 -1.06
C PRO A 86 28.26 -8.49 -2.34
N ARG A 87 27.08 -7.87 -2.54
CA ARG A 87 26.73 -7.04 -3.69
C ARG A 87 26.17 -5.70 -3.20
N PRO A 88 27.04 -4.70 -2.95
CA PRO A 88 26.64 -3.39 -2.48
C PRO A 88 25.56 -2.76 -3.36
N ALA A 89 24.66 -1.98 -2.75
CA ALA A 89 23.55 -1.28 -3.41
C ALA A 89 22.54 -2.18 -4.13
N THR A 90 22.48 -3.48 -3.79
CA THR A 90 21.52 -4.41 -4.39
C THR A 90 20.79 -5.24 -3.35
N VAL A 91 19.53 -5.55 -3.64
CA VAL A 91 18.71 -6.53 -2.90
C VAL A 91 18.01 -7.42 -3.92
N PHE A 92 18.06 -8.73 -3.71
CA PHE A 92 17.44 -9.75 -4.55
C PHE A 92 16.45 -10.58 -3.74
N ASN A 93 15.31 -10.93 -4.34
CA ASN A 93 14.26 -11.73 -3.69
C ASN A 93 14.34 -13.25 -3.97
N ASN A 94 15.35 -13.69 -4.73
CA ASN A 94 15.56 -15.10 -5.05
C ASN A 94 17.06 -15.41 -5.23
N ALA A 95 17.41 -16.69 -5.08
CA ALA A 95 18.79 -17.17 -5.17
C ALA A 95 19.43 -16.99 -6.55
N ASN A 96 18.61 -17.02 -7.62
CA ASN A 96 19.08 -16.80 -8.99
C ASN A 96 19.38 -15.31 -9.28
N GLN A 97 19.01 -14.40 -8.36
CA GLN A 97 19.30 -12.97 -8.42
C GLN A 97 18.81 -12.30 -9.72
N ASN A 98 17.69 -12.79 -10.23
CA ASN A 98 17.14 -12.35 -11.52
C ASN A 98 16.75 -10.87 -11.53
N ILE A 99 16.34 -10.31 -10.39
CA ILE A 99 15.81 -8.94 -10.29
C ILE A 99 16.38 -8.28 -9.03
N ASN A 100 17.11 -7.18 -9.21
CA ASN A 100 17.43 -6.25 -8.13
C ASN A 100 16.14 -5.47 -7.76
N VAL A 101 15.61 -5.73 -6.56
CA VAL A 101 14.39 -5.10 -6.04
C VAL A 101 14.65 -3.77 -5.33
N TYR A 102 15.90 -3.46 -5.00
CA TYR A 102 16.28 -2.14 -4.49
C TYR A 102 16.33 -1.12 -5.65
N GLY A 103 17.11 -1.39 -6.71
CA GLY A 103 17.19 -0.50 -7.88
C GLY A 103 17.53 0.96 -7.53
N ASP A 104 17.40 1.85 -8.51
CA ASP A 104 17.76 3.27 -8.36
C ASP A 104 16.57 4.18 -7.95
N ASP A 105 15.36 3.60 -7.88
CA ASP A 105 14.09 4.34 -7.86
C ASP A 105 13.21 3.93 -6.66
N VAL A 106 13.84 3.53 -5.56
CA VAL A 106 13.17 3.24 -4.29
C VAL A 106 13.24 4.47 -3.38
N GLU A 107 12.07 5.02 -3.09
CA GLU A 107 11.90 6.08 -2.11
C GLU A 107 11.51 5.46 -0.76
N VAL A 108 12.43 5.51 0.22
CA VAL A 108 12.14 5.08 1.59
C VAL A 108 11.72 6.31 2.41
N ASP A 109 10.53 6.27 3.00
CA ASP A 109 10.02 7.38 3.80
C ASP A 109 10.51 7.31 5.23
N TYR A 110 10.35 6.15 5.88
CA TYR A 110 10.80 5.92 7.26
C TYR A 110 11.96 4.92 7.25
N ARG A 111 13.12 5.35 7.75
CA ARG A 111 14.34 4.53 7.74
C ARG A 111 14.77 4.17 9.16
N GLY A 112 15.17 2.92 9.36
CA GLY A 112 15.85 2.50 10.58
C GLY A 112 15.04 2.78 11.83
N TYR A 113 15.59 3.62 12.71
CA TYR A 113 14.97 3.99 13.99
C TYR A 113 13.62 4.72 13.85
N GLU A 114 13.27 5.23 12.68
CA GLU A 114 11.96 5.84 12.44
C GLU A 114 10.84 4.79 12.28
N VAL A 115 11.18 3.52 12.08
CA VAL A 115 10.19 2.43 11.91
C VAL A 115 9.75 1.90 13.26
N THR A 116 8.88 2.65 13.94
CA THR A 116 8.33 2.31 15.26
C THR A 116 6.84 2.03 15.18
N VAL A 117 6.30 1.33 16.17
CA VAL A 117 4.85 1.11 16.29
C VAL A 117 4.12 2.45 16.35
N GLU A 118 4.66 3.40 17.13
CA GLU A 118 4.10 4.73 17.27
C GLU A 118 3.98 5.48 15.93
N ASN A 119 5.05 5.52 15.14
CA ASN A 119 5.02 6.21 13.84
C ASN A 119 4.05 5.54 12.87
N PHE A 120 4.00 4.21 12.84
CA PHE A 120 3.07 3.46 12.01
C PHE A 120 1.60 3.76 12.39
N VAL A 121 1.25 3.70 13.68
CA VAL A 121 -0.12 3.99 14.15
C VAL A 121 -0.48 5.47 13.93
N ARG A 122 0.45 6.40 14.14
CA ARG A 122 0.24 7.83 13.87
C ARG A 122 0.03 8.13 12.40
N LEU A 123 0.75 7.45 11.50
CA LEU A 123 0.56 7.53 10.05
C LEU A 123 -0.87 7.09 9.67
N LEU A 124 -1.27 5.89 10.10
CA LEU A 124 -2.60 5.35 9.83
C LEU A 124 -3.72 6.24 10.39
N THR A 125 -3.59 6.72 11.62
CA THR A 125 -4.62 7.54 12.29
C THR A 125 -4.57 9.04 11.96
N GLY A 126 -3.48 9.49 11.32
CA GLY A 126 -3.31 10.87 10.84
C GLY A 126 -2.95 11.83 11.96
N ARG A 127 -2.45 11.30 13.08
CA ARG A 127 -2.02 12.07 14.26
C ARG A 127 -0.54 12.41 14.14
N LEU A 128 -0.18 13.10 13.06
CA LEU A 128 1.19 13.45 12.73
C LEU A 128 1.57 14.81 13.36
N PRO A 129 2.82 15.01 13.81
CA PRO A 129 3.29 16.31 14.28
C PRO A 129 3.15 17.41 13.23
N SER A 130 2.99 18.66 13.68
CA SER A 130 3.02 19.83 12.79
C SER A 130 4.36 19.90 12.05
N GLY A 131 4.32 20.18 10.74
CA GLY A 131 5.50 20.24 9.89
C GLY A 131 6.02 18.88 9.39
N THR A 132 5.28 17.78 9.61
CA THR A 132 5.63 16.47 9.02
C THR A 132 5.75 16.60 7.50
N PRO A 133 6.84 16.15 6.85
CA PRO A 133 7.01 16.24 5.41
C PRO A 133 5.90 15.51 4.65
N ARG A 134 5.52 16.00 3.47
CA ARG A 134 4.43 15.39 2.66
C ARG A 134 4.65 13.91 2.36
N SER A 135 5.88 13.49 2.08
CA SER A 135 6.24 12.09 1.81
C SER A 135 5.99 11.16 3.00
N LYS A 136 5.94 11.71 4.22
CA LYS A 136 5.64 10.99 5.48
C LYS A 136 4.17 11.11 5.90
N GLN A 137 3.27 11.45 4.97
CA GLN A 137 1.84 11.60 5.27
C GLN A 137 0.98 10.70 4.39
N LEU A 138 0.09 9.92 5.01
CA LEU A 138 -0.93 9.15 4.31
C LEU A 138 -2.12 10.06 3.97
N LEU A 139 -2.09 10.76 2.83
CA LEU A 139 -3.08 11.77 2.44
C LEU A 139 -4.33 11.16 1.79
N THR A 140 -4.93 10.19 2.47
CA THR A 140 -6.13 9.46 2.04
C THR A 140 -7.43 10.13 2.50
N ASN A 141 -8.52 9.80 1.82
CA ASN A 141 -9.87 10.28 2.12
C ASN A 141 -10.92 9.16 1.88
N GLU A 142 -12.19 9.51 1.98
CA GLU A 142 -13.34 8.60 1.83
C GLU A 142 -13.48 7.94 0.43
N GLY A 143 -12.72 8.41 -0.56
CA GLY A 143 -12.62 7.81 -1.89
C GLY A 143 -11.35 6.98 -2.12
N SER A 144 -10.46 6.86 -1.12
CA SER A 144 -9.15 6.22 -1.26
C SER A 144 -9.18 4.72 -0.94
N ASN A 145 -8.56 3.91 -1.80
CA ASN A 145 -8.33 2.50 -1.52
C ASN A 145 -6.89 2.30 -1.02
N ILE A 146 -6.70 1.55 0.06
CA ILE A 146 -5.40 1.42 0.72
C ILE A 146 -4.98 -0.05 0.78
N LEU A 147 -3.80 -0.37 0.23
CA LEU A 147 -3.07 -1.59 0.54
C LEU A 147 -2.18 -1.33 1.75
N VAL A 148 -2.30 -2.15 2.80
CA VAL A 148 -1.33 -2.18 3.90
C VAL A 148 -0.64 -3.54 3.90
N TYR A 149 0.66 -3.54 3.66
CA TYR A 149 1.50 -4.74 3.67
C TYR A 149 2.53 -4.65 4.79
N LEU A 150 2.51 -5.61 5.70
CA LEU A 150 3.47 -5.74 6.80
C LEU A 150 4.25 -7.05 6.62
N THR A 151 5.57 -7.02 6.80
CA THR A 151 6.40 -8.23 6.82
C THR A 151 7.37 -8.18 7.98
N GLY A 152 7.48 -9.28 8.73
CA GLY A 152 8.30 -9.34 9.92
C GLY A 152 8.09 -10.59 10.76
N HIS A 153 8.60 -10.55 11.98
CA HIS A 153 8.36 -11.58 12.98
C HIS A 153 7.16 -11.24 13.85
N GLY A 154 6.43 -12.26 14.29
CA GLY A 154 5.26 -12.09 15.14
C GLY A 154 4.90 -13.38 15.84
N GLY A 155 3.76 -13.36 16.50
CA GLY A 155 3.18 -14.49 17.23
C GLY A 155 1.70 -14.26 17.45
N ASP A 156 1.13 -14.93 18.44
CA ASP A 156 -0.32 -14.93 18.68
C ASP A 156 -0.81 -13.52 19.05
N GLY A 157 -1.48 -12.87 18.11
CA GLY A 157 -2.05 -11.54 18.27
C GLY A 157 -1.03 -10.39 18.26
N PHE A 158 0.20 -10.58 17.79
CA PHE A 158 1.17 -9.48 17.69
C PHE A 158 2.18 -9.62 16.54
N LEU A 159 2.73 -8.47 16.10
CA LEU A 159 3.84 -8.33 15.16
C LEU A 159 4.94 -7.47 15.78
N LYS A 160 6.19 -7.94 15.76
CA LYS A 160 7.34 -7.22 16.32
C LYS A 160 7.82 -6.12 15.39
N PHE A 161 8.21 -5.00 15.99
CA PHE A 161 8.93 -3.89 15.38
C PHE A 161 10.33 -3.79 15.99
N GLN A 162 11.34 -3.82 15.13
CA GLN A 162 12.77 -3.70 15.47
C GLN A 162 13.26 -4.69 16.55
N ASP A 163 12.61 -5.84 16.70
CA ASP A 163 12.86 -6.84 17.75
C ASP A 163 12.65 -6.37 19.21
N SER A 164 12.12 -5.17 19.44
CA SER A 164 11.95 -4.58 20.78
C SER A 164 10.53 -4.14 21.11
N GLU A 165 9.77 -3.70 20.12
CA GLU A 165 8.38 -3.27 20.26
C GLU A 165 7.44 -4.27 19.58
N GLU A 166 6.17 -4.23 19.91
CA GLU A 166 5.14 -5.09 19.33
C GLU A 166 3.90 -4.24 19.02
N VAL A 167 3.33 -4.41 17.83
CA VAL A 167 1.97 -3.96 17.54
C VAL A 167 1.04 -5.14 17.73
N THR A 168 0.02 -4.96 18.56
CA THR A 168 -0.97 -6.00 18.84
C THR A 168 -2.11 -5.98 17.82
N SER A 169 -2.84 -7.09 17.71
CA SER A 169 -4.07 -7.18 16.90
C SER A 169 -5.12 -6.16 17.34
N GLN A 170 -5.19 -5.87 18.65
CA GLN A 170 -6.10 -4.86 19.19
C GLN A 170 -5.70 -3.45 18.76
N GLU A 171 -4.43 -3.06 18.89
CA GLU A 171 -3.96 -1.74 18.45
C GLU A 171 -4.15 -1.53 16.95
N LEU A 172 -3.95 -2.59 16.16
CA LEU A 172 -4.18 -2.54 14.72
C LEU A 172 -5.67 -2.35 14.39
N ALA A 173 -6.55 -3.11 15.04
CA ALA A 173 -8.00 -2.95 14.88
C ALA A 173 -8.47 -1.55 15.30
N ASP A 174 -7.99 -1.03 16.43
CA ASP A 174 -8.32 0.31 16.92
C ASP A 174 -7.84 1.41 15.96
N ALA A 175 -6.68 1.23 15.31
CA ALA A 175 -6.18 2.17 14.31
C ALA A 175 -7.08 2.18 13.07
N VAL A 176 -7.52 1.02 12.59
CA VAL A 176 -8.41 0.88 11.43
C VAL A 176 -9.80 1.46 11.73
N GLU A 177 -10.33 1.22 12.93
CA GLU A 177 -11.58 1.82 13.40
C GLU A 177 -11.49 3.35 13.42
N GLN A 178 -10.40 3.90 13.93
CA GLN A 178 -10.17 5.35 13.91
C GLN A 178 -10.04 5.91 12.49
N MET A 179 -9.46 5.15 11.56
CA MET A 179 -9.42 5.54 10.15
C MET A 179 -10.84 5.57 9.54
N TRP A 180 -11.68 4.60 9.89
CA TRP A 180 -13.07 4.52 9.45
C TRP A 180 -13.91 5.69 9.99
N GLN A 181 -13.85 5.95 11.30
CA GLN A 181 -14.55 7.07 11.94
C GLN A 181 -14.18 8.43 11.34
N LYS A 182 -12.93 8.58 10.90
CA LYS A 182 -12.42 9.79 10.24
C LYS A 182 -12.60 9.80 8.72
N ARG A 183 -13.27 8.78 8.16
CA ARG A 183 -13.51 8.61 6.71
C ARG A 183 -12.23 8.73 5.88
N ARG A 184 -11.19 7.98 6.27
CA ARG A 184 -9.87 8.05 5.63
C ARG A 184 -9.62 6.99 4.57
N TYR A 185 -10.61 6.16 4.28
CA TYR A 185 -10.56 5.20 3.19
C TYR A 185 -11.97 4.86 2.72
N ASN A 186 -12.06 4.39 1.48
CA ASN A 186 -13.20 3.65 0.93
C ASN A 186 -13.06 2.16 1.25
N GLU A 187 -11.96 1.55 0.78
CA GLU A 187 -11.62 0.16 1.03
C GLU A 187 -10.18 0.04 1.56
N ILE A 188 -9.95 -0.92 2.45
CA ILE A 188 -8.62 -1.24 2.97
C ILE A 188 -8.36 -2.73 2.82
N PHE A 189 -7.22 -3.07 2.24
CA PHE A 189 -6.74 -4.44 2.12
C PHE A 189 -5.47 -4.60 2.95
N PHE A 190 -5.56 -5.37 4.04
CA PHE A 190 -4.42 -5.73 4.87
C PHE A 190 -3.84 -7.08 4.47
N MET A 191 -2.52 -7.12 4.33
CA MET A 191 -1.75 -8.33 4.12
C MET A 191 -0.57 -8.33 5.11
N ILE A 192 -0.47 -9.37 5.93
CA ILE A 192 0.59 -9.49 6.94
C ILE A 192 1.33 -10.80 6.70
N ASP A 193 2.62 -10.71 6.41
CA ASP A 193 3.54 -11.82 6.22
C ASP A 193 4.36 -12.02 7.51
N THR A 194 3.83 -12.89 8.39
CA THR A 194 4.41 -13.20 9.69
C THR A 194 3.99 -14.60 10.16
N CYS A 195 4.69 -15.14 11.16
CA CYS A 195 4.21 -16.28 11.93
C CYS A 195 2.86 -15.97 12.59
N GLN A 196 1.89 -16.86 12.45
CA GLN A 196 0.54 -16.73 13.02
C GLN A 196 -0.25 -15.49 12.54
N ALA A 197 -0.02 -15.06 11.31
CA ALA A 197 -0.66 -13.89 10.68
C ALA A 197 -2.19 -13.84 10.85
N ALA A 198 -2.89 -14.98 10.87
CA ALA A 198 -4.34 -15.03 11.04
C ALA A 198 -4.82 -14.35 12.34
N SER A 199 -4.10 -14.56 13.46
CA SER A 199 -4.44 -13.98 14.77
C SER A 199 -4.40 -12.45 14.82
N MET A 200 -3.71 -11.82 13.87
CA MET A 200 -3.68 -10.35 13.74
C MET A 200 -5.03 -9.77 13.35
N PHE A 201 -5.91 -10.59 12.78
CA PHE A 201 -7.22 -10.17 12.28
C PHE A 201 -8.37 -10.48 13.25
N ASP A 202 -8.13 -11.18 14.36
CA ASP A 202 -9.18 -11.63 15.28
C ASP A 202 -9.98 -10.49 15.94
N LYS A 203 -9.40 -9.29 15.98
CA LYS A 203 -10.00 -8.09 16.56
C LYS A 203 -10.57 -7.14 15.51
N PHE A 204 -10.39 -7.44 14.23
CA PHE A 204 -11.03 -6.66 13.17
C PHE A 204 -12.52 -6.96 13.19
N TYR A 205 -13.29 -6.02 13.72
CA TYR A 205 -14.73 -6.07 13.62
C TYR A 205 -15.12 -5.61 12.22
N SER A 206 -15.95 -6.41 11.51
CA SER A 206 -16.64 -5.91 10.34
C SER A 206 -17.56 -4.79 10.81
N VAL A 207 -17.22 -3.54 10.48
CA VAL A 207 -18.16 -2.43 10.61
C VAL A 207 -19.20 -2.62 9.50
N SER A 208 -20.15 -3.52 9.76
CA SER A 208 -21.32 -3.76 8.93
C SER A 208 -22.41 -2.74 9.24
#